data_AF-A0AA38J3E2-F1
#
_entry.id   AF-A0AA38J3E2-F1
#
_cell.length_a   1.000
_cell.length_b   1.000
_cell.length_c   1.000
_cell.angle_alpha   90.00
_cell.angle_beta   90.00
_cell.angle_gamma   90.00
#
_symmetry.space_group_name_H-M   'P 1'
#
loop_
_entity.id
_entity.type
_entity.pdbx_description
1 polymer ?
#
loop_
_entity_poly.entity_id
_entity_poly.type
_entity_poly.pdbx_seq_one_letter_code
_entity_poly.pdbx_strand_id
1 'polypeptide(L)'
;MSIVNGQLQATFYYDKYIKEFEEVVTEFSVDSSQSIKDCINILENKDLRQDLAFLRSNYQFVCEVAEKLEKPNMLLVDAINLVKEFKQQANAVRGDIGTRVSQKLDEVLNKNADFGVLSDVARVLQGQKVENLELDSTLVAKFKFAPTTSVDVERTFSNFKHILQ
;
A
#
# COMPACT_ATOMS: atom_id res chain seq x y z
N MET A 1 5.71 -4.41 0.32
CA MET A 1 4.39 -3.86 0.69
C MET A 1 4.30 -3.65 2.20
N SER A 2 4.60 -4.68 3.01
CA SER A 2 4.60 -4.62 4.49
C SER A 2 5.41 -3.46 5.12
N ILE A 3 6.61 -3.15 4.62
CA ILE A 3 7.46 -2.08 5.19
C ILE A 3 6.83 -0.69 5.03
N VAL A 4 6.29 -0.37 3.86
CA VAL A 4 5.72 0.96 3.57
C VAL A 4 4.39 1.16 4.31
N ASN A 5 3.56 0.11 4.38
CA ASN A 5 2.33 0.14 5.20
C ASN A 5 2.68 0.37 6.68
N GLY A 6 3.68 -0.34 7.20
CA GLY A 6 4.14 -0.16 8.59
C GLY A 6 4.65 1.25 8.89
N GLN A 7 5.35 1.89 7.94
CA GLN A 7 5.82 3.27 8.11
C GLN A 7 4.67 4.29 8.16
N LEU A 8 3.66 4.16 7.30
CA LEU A 8 2.49 5.04 7.32
C LEU A 8 1.61 4.80 8.55
N GLN A 9 1.38 3.54 8.93
CA GLN A 9 0.66 3.20 10.16
C GLN A 9 1.36 3.78 11.39
N ALA A 10 2.70 3.66 11.48
CA ALA A 10 3.47 4.28 12.56
C ALA A 10 3.34 5.80 12.53
N THR A 11 3.44 6.44 11.36
CA THR A 11 3.26 7.88 11.20
C THR A 11 1.90 8.34 11.73
N PHE A 12 0.82 7.65 11.36
CA PHE A 12 -0.54 7.97 11.81
C PHE A 12 -0.77 7.65 13.29
N TYR A 13 -0.06 6.68 13.84
CA TYR A 13 -0.06 6.41 15.28
C TYR A 13 0.61 7.57 16.04
N TYR A 14 1.82 7.95 15.63
CA TYR A 14 2.55 9.04 16.28
C TYR A 14 1.81 10.37 16.17
N ASP A 15 1.26 10.70 15.00
CA ASP A 15 0.45 11.91 14.84
C ASP A 15 -0.78 11.92 15.78
N LYS A 16 -1.41 10.76 16.01
CA LYS A 16 -2.55 10.64 16.93
C LYS A 16 -2.16 10.92 18.39
N TYR A 17 -0.96 10.51 18.81
CA TYR A 17 -0.48 10.59 20.19
C TYR A 17 0.68 11.57 20.34
N ILE A 18 0.76 12.58 19.47
CA ILE A 18 1.99 13.32 19.32
C ILE A 18 2.30 14.23 20.50
N LYS A 19 1.26 14.65 21.23
CA LYS A 19 1.41 15.46 22.45
C LYS A 19 1.95 14.63 23.60
N GLU A 20 1.34 13.48 23.83
CA GLU A 20 1.76 12.53 24.87
C GLU A 20 3.19 12.04 24.60
N PHE A 21 3.52 11.80 23.33
CA PHE A 21 4.87 11.44 22.92
C PHE A 21 5.88 12.57 23.16
N GLU A 22 5.53 13.81 22.82
CA GLU A 22 6.36 14.99 23.03
C GLU A 22 6.63 15.25 24.52
N GLU A 23 5.62 15.10 25.37
CA GLU A 23 5.75 15.19 26.83
C GLU A 23 6.80 14.21 27.36
N VAL A 24 6.70 12.93 26.98
CA VAL A 24 7.64 11.89 27.42
C VAL A 24 9.06 12.14 26.89
N VAL A 25 9.20 12.51 25.60
CA VAL A 25 10.52 12.71 24.99
C VAL A 25 11.25 13.91 25.60
N THR A 26 10.51 14.96 25.96
CA THR A 26 11.10 16.18 26.54
C THR A 26 11.49 16.05 28.01
N GLU A 27 11.05 14.99 28.71
CA GLU A 27 11.55 14.65 30.05
C GLU A 27 12.99 14.10 30.04
N PHE A 28 13.44 13.54 28.91
CA PHE A 28 14.80 13.04 28.77
C PHE A 28 15.79 14.20 28.59
N SER A 29 16.98 14.06 29.17
CA SER A 29 18.09 14.98 28.88
C SER A 29 18.44 14.89 27.40
N VAL A 30 18.58 16.04 26.74
CA VAL A 30 19.05 16.15 25.35
C VAL A 30 20.37 15.43 25.18
N ASP A 31 21.26 15.44 26.18
CA ASP A 31 22.57 14.78 26.11
C ASP A 31 22.56 13.28 26.44
N SER A 32 21.40 12.71 26.74
CA SER A 32 21.27 11.30 27.09
C SER A 32 21.62 10.35 25.93
N SER A 33 21.29 10.72 24.69
CA SER A 33 21.65 9.96 23.49
C SER A 33 21.43 10.78 22.21
N GLN A 34 22.07 10.38 21.11
CA GLN A 34 21.84 11.00 19.80
C GLN A 34 20.38 10.86 19.34
N SER A 35 19.74 9.71 19.59
CA SER A 35 18.35 9.46 19.19
C SER A 35 17.36 10.41 19.86
N ILE A 36 17.57 10.75 21.15
CA ILE A 36 16.73 11.72 21.85
C ILE A 36 16.90 13.12 21.26
N LYS A 37 18.15 13.52 20.95
CA LYS A 37 18.41 14.79 20.23
C LYS A 37 17.66 14.85 18.91
N ASP A 38 17.73 13.78 18.13
CA ASP A 38 17.08 13.70 16.81
C ASP A 38 15.56 13.77 16.93
N CYS A 39 14.96 13.07 17.91
CA CYS A 39 13.52 13.14 18.16
C CYS A 39 13.06 14.56 18.54
N ILE A 40 13.77 15.23 19.44
CA ILE A 40 13.45 16.61 19.85
C ILE A 40 13.53 17.55 18.64
N ASN A 41 14.60 17.47 17.84
CA ASN A 41 14.75 18.27 16.63
C ASN A 41 13.60 18.07 15.63
N ILE A 42 13.11 16.83 15.49
CA ILE A 42 11.95 16.53 14.64
C ILE A 42 10.68 17.16 15.22
N LEU A 43 10.45 17.03 16.53
CA LEU A 43 9.26 17.58 17.20
C LEU A 43 9.22 19.12 17.17
N GLU A 44 10.38 19.77 17.24
CA GLU A 44 10.52 21.23 17.13
C GLU A 44 10.33 21.76 15.70
N ASN A 45 10.31 20.89 14.69
CA ASN A 45 10.07 21.28 13.31
C ASN A 45 8.64 21.83 13.15
N LYS A 46 8.54 23.13 12.82
CA LYS A 46 7.28 23.87 12.66
C LYS A 46 6.39 23.32 11.55
N ASP A 47 6.98 22.65 10.56
CA ASP A 47 6.24 22.10 9.42
C ASP A 47 5.69 20.70 9.72
N LEU A 48 6.21 20.00 10.75
CA LEU A 48 5.80 18.62 11.07
C LEU A 48 4.28 18.49 11.21
N ARG A 49 3.64 19.41 11.94
CA ARG A 49 2.18 19.38 12.15
C ARG A 49 1.40 19.56 10.83
N GLN A 50 1.92 20.39 9.93
CA GLN A 50 1.32 20.63 8.61
C GLN A 50 1.51 19.42 7.70
N ASP A 51 2.70 18.82 7.70
CA ASP A 51 3.02 17.61 6.94
C ASP A 51 2.17 16.41 7.39
N LEU A 52 2.03 16.21 8.70
CA LEU A 52 1.20 15.14 9.26
C LEU A 52 -0.28 15.35 8.94
N ALA A 53 -0.78 16.57 9.01
CA ALA A 53 -2.15 16.90 8.60
C ALA A 53 -2.36 16.60 7.11
N PHE A 54 -1.42 16.98 6.25
CA PHE A 54 -1.47 16.68 4.82
C PHE A 54 -1.47 15.17 4.56
N LEU A 55 -0.58 14.41 5.19
CA LEU A 55 -0.50 12.96 5.06
C LEU A 55 -1.78 12.28 5.54
N ARG A 56 -2.30 12.65 6.70
CA ARG A 56 -3.53 12.06 7.25
C ARG A 56 -4.72 12.34 6.35
N SER A 57 -4.91 13.59 5.92
CA SER A 57 -6.06 13.97 5.11
C SER A 57 -6.06 13.34 3.71
N ASN A 58 -4.88 13.08 3.12
CA ASN A 58 -4.77 12.65 1.73
C ASN A 58 -4.36 11.19 1.54
N TYR A 59 -3.67 10.56 2.49
CA TYR A 59 -3.03 9.25 2.30
C TYR A 59 -3.38 8.22 3.38
N GLN A 60 -4.31 8.52 4.30
CA GLN A 60 -4.75 7.52 5.28
C GLN A 60 -5.34 6.26 4.63
N PHE A 61 -6.03 6.41 3.49
CA PHE A 61 -6.64 5.29 2.75
C PHE A 61 -5.62 4.24 2.27
N VAL A 62 -4.33 4.62 2.15
CA VAL A 62 -3.26 3.71 1.69
C VAL A 62 -3.15 2.50 2.63
N CYS A 63 -3.24 2.73 3.95
CA CYS A 63 -3.17 1.66 4.94
C CYS A 63 -4.36 0.70 4.80
N GLU A 64 -5.57 1.25 4.63
CA GLU A 64 -6.79 0.44 4.49
C GLU A 64 -6.77 -0.44 3.24
N VAL A 65 -6.27 0.10 2.12
CA VAL A 65 -6.11 -0.65 0.87
C VAL A 65 -5.06 -1.75 1.02
N ALA A 66 -3.91 -1.44 1.63
CA ALA A 66 -2.83 -2.40 1.84
C ALA A 66 -3.32 -3.58 2.71
N GLU A 67 -4.00 -3.29 3.83
CA GLU A 67 -4.57 -4.32 4.70
C GLU A 67 -5.58 -5.21 3.98
N LYS A 68 -6.44 -4.63 3.12
CA LYS A 68 -7.39 -5.40 2.31
C LYS A 68 -6.65 -6.33 1.34
N LEU A 69 -5.63 -5.84 0.63
CA LEU A 69 -4.84 -6.64 -0.33
C LEU A 69 -3.98 -7.73 0.33
N GLU A 70 -3.68 -7.61 1.63
CA GLU A 70 -2.93 -8.62 2.39
C GLU A 70 -3.82 -9.77 2.90
N LYS A 71 -5.15 -9.62 2.85
CA LYS A 71 -6.10 -10.68 3.26
C LYS A 71 -6.05 -11.86 2.28
N PRO A 72 -5.98 -13.11 2.79
CA PRO A 72 -5.96 -14.28 1.94
C PRO A 72 -7.32 -14.48 1.23
N ASN A 73 -7.30 -15.28 0.16
CA ASN A 73 -8.49 -15.72 -0.58
C ASN A 73 -9.33 -14.61 -1.22
N MET A 74 -8.71 -13.45 -1.52
CA MET A 74 -9.35 -12.40 -2.30
C MET A 74 -9.55 -12.86 -3.74
N LEU A 75 -10.70 -12.54 -4.34
CA LEU A 75 -10.91 -12.76 -5.77
C LEU A 75 -10.01 -11.81 -6.57
N LEU A 76 -9.45 -12.30 -7.67
CA LEU A 76 -8.63 -11.48 -8.56
C LEU A 76 -9.38 -10.21 -9.01
N VAL A 77 -10.67 -10.35 -9.31
CA VAL A 77 -11.55 -9.24 -9.69
C VAL A 77 -11.59 -8.16 -8.62
N ASP A 78 -11.75 -8.54 -7.35
CA ASP A 78 -11.83 -7.61 -6.24
C ASP A 78 -10.48 -6.92 -6.01
N ALA A 79 -9.37 -7.66 -6.10
CA ALA A 79 -8.03 -7.11 -5.99
C ALA A 79 -7.73 -6.08 -7.08
N ILE A 80 -8.06 -6.38 -8.35
CA ILE A 80 -7.88 -5.45 -9.47
C ILE A 80 -8.74 -4.19 -9.28
N ASN A 81 -9.99 -4.34 -8.84
CA ASN A 81 -10.86 -3.20 -8.58
C ASN A 81 -10.30 -2.31 -7.44
N LEU A 82 -9.81 -2.93 -6.38
CA LEU A 82 -9.22 -2.22 -5.25
C LEU A 82 -7.96 -1.42 -5.67
N VAL A 83 -7.12 -1.97 -6.56
CA VAL A 83 -5.97 -1.23 -7.12
C VAL A 83 -6.43 -0.07 -8.01
N LYS A 84 -7.51 -0.23 -8.77
CA LYS A 84 -8.09 0.86 -9.58
C LYS A 84 -8.66 1.98 -8.70
N GLU A 85 -9.39 1.64 -7.64
CA GLU A 85 -9.91 2.60 -6.66
C GLU A 85 -8.77 3.33 -5.95
N PHE A 86 -7.72 2.61 -5.54
CA PHE A 86 -6.51 3.18 -4.98
C PHE A 86 -5.88 4.22 -5.92
N LYS A 87 -5.74 3.87 -7.20
CA LYS A 87 -5.22 4.79 -8.22
C LYS A 87 -6.08 6.04 -8.37
N GLN A 88 -7.40 5.90 -8.37
CA GLN A 88 -8.32 7.04 -8.44
C GLN A 88 -8.15 7.98 -7.24
N GLN A 89 -8.10 7.44 -6.02
CA GLN A 89 -7.91 8.23 -4.80
C GLN A 89 -6.54 8.91 -4.78
N ALA A 90 -5.47 8.20 -5.14
CA ALA A 90 -4.13 8.77 -5.23
C ALA A 90 -4.07 9.93 -6.24
N ASN A 91 -4.76 9.79 -7.38
CA ASN A 91 -4.82 10.83 -8.42
C ASN A 91 -5.76 11.99 -8.11
N ALA A 92 -6.60 11.88 -7.06
CA ALA A 92 -7.43 12.98 -6.61
C ALA A 92 -6.65 14.01 -5.76
N VAL A 93 -5.50 13.63 -5.22
CA VAL A 93 -4.65 14.51 -4.39
C VAL A 93 -4.01 15.59 -5.26
N ARG A 94 -4.25 16.85 -4.90
CA ARG A 94 -3.76 18.00 -5.67
C ARG A 94 -2.40 18.51 -5.17
N GLY A 95 -1.77 19.36 -5.98
CA GLY A 95 -0.49 20.00 -5.68
C GLY A 95 0.72 19.20 -6.14
N ASP A 96 1.91 19.72 -5.85
CA ASP A 96 3.17 19.15 -6.35
C ASP A 96 3.43 17.75 -5.80
N ILE A 97 3.13 17.52 -4.51
CA ILE A 97 3.29 16.20 -3.88
C ILE A 97 2.33 15.19 -4.52
N GLY A 98 1.05 15.54 -4.65
CA GLY A 98 0.05 14.70 -5.31
C GLY A 98 0.47 14.33 -6.74
N THR A 99 0.93 15.32 -7.51
CA THR A 99 1.43 15.12 -8.88
C THR A 99 2.60 14.14 -8.93
N ARG A 100 3.59 14.30 -8.03
CA ARG A 100 4.74 13.38 -7.95
C ARG A 100 4.31 11.96 -7.60
N VAL A 101 3.38 11.80 -6.66
CA VAL A 101 2.86 10.48 -6.25
C VAL A 101 2.10 9.83 -7.40
N SER A 102 1.22 10.55 -8.09
CA SER A 102 0.48 10.05 -9.26
C SER A 102 1.39 9.61 -10.39
N GLN A 103 2.38 10.44 -10.76
CA GLN A 103 3.38 10.09 -11.77
C GLN A 103 4.13 8.81 -11.37
N LYS A 104 4.55 8.72 -10.11
CA LYS A 104 5.25 7.53 -9.63
C LYS A 104 4.38 6.28 -9.67
N LEU A 105 3.10 6.41 -9.30
CA LEU A 105 2.14 5.32 -9.35
C LEU A 105 1.92 4.83 -10.79
N ASP A 106 1.74 5.75 -11.73
CA ASP A 106 1.61 5.41 -13.15
C ASP A 106 2.86 4.70 -13.68
N GLU A 107 4.06 5.19 -13.36
CA GLU A 107 5.31 4.52 -13.72
C GLU A 107 5.38 3.08 -13.18
N VAL A 108 5.02 2.87 -11.91
CA VAL A 108 5.09 1.55 -11.28
C VAL A 108 4.09 0.59 -11.92
N LEU A 109 2.86 1.03 -12.16
CA LEU A 109 1.84 0.21 -12.80
C LEU A 109 2.19 -0.09 -14.26
N ASN A 110 2.68 0.89 -15.01
CA ASN A 110 3.04 0.71 -16.42
C ASN A 110 4.27 -0.17 -16.63
N LYS A 111 5.20 -0.20 -15.67
CA LYS A 111 6.35 -1.12 -15.70
C LYS A 111 5.96 -2.58 -15.46
N ASN A 112 4.78 -2.83 -14.88
CA ASN A 112 4.30 -4.17 -14.59
C ASN A 112 3.33 -4.64 -15.69
N ALA A 113 3.87 -5.15 -16.80
CA ALA A 113 3.07 -5.65 -17.91
C ALA A 113 2.09 -6.76 -17.48
N ASP A 114 2.49 -7.60 -16.52
CA ASP A 114 1.67 -8.70 -16.00
C ASP A 114 0.45 -8.21 -15.24
N PHE A 115 0.49 -7.01 -14.65
CA PHE A 115 -0.70 -6.38 -14.07
C PHE A 115 -1.77 -6.08 -15.13
N GLY A 116 -1.35 -5.75 -16.35
CA GLY A 116 -2.23 -5.61 -17.51
C GLY A 116 -2.90 -6.94 -17.87
N VAL A 117 -2.11 -8.01 -17.98
CA VAL A 117 -2.62 -9.37 -18.25
C VAL A 117 -3.61 -9.81 -17.18
N LEU A 118 -3.30 -9.61 -15.89
CA LEU A 118 -4.21 -9.93 -14.78
C LEU A 118 -5.49 -9.08 -14.81
N SER A 119 -5.40 -7.82 -15.23
CA SER A 119 -6.58 -6.97 -15.44
C SER A 119 -7.48 -7.52 -16.55
N ASP A 120 -6.90 -8.10 -17.59
CA ASP A 120 -7.63 -8.68 -18.72
C ASP A 120 -8.29 -9.99 -18.34
N VAL A 121 -7.58 -10.84 -17.60
CA VAL A 121 -8.14 -12.04 -16.99
C VAL A 121 -9.31 -11.68 -16.07
N ALA A 122 -9.18 -10.65 -15.23
CA ALA A 122 -10.27 -10.18 -14.37
C ALA A 122 -11.50 -9.73 -15.19
N ARG A 123 -11.30 -9.03 -16.31
CA ARG A 123 -12.38 -8.66 -17.23
C ARG A 123 -13.09 -9.89 -17.81
N VAL A 124 -12.34 -10.91 -18.24
CA VAL A 124 -12.92 -12.17 -18.75
C VAL A 124 -13.70 -12.92 -17.67
N LEU A 125 -13.18 -12.96 -16.43
CA LEU A 125 -13.89 -13.57 -15.29
C LEU A 125 -15.20 -12.85 -14.94
N GLN A 126 -15.34 -11.58 -15.31
CA GLN A 126 -16.59 -10.81 -15.21
C GLN A 126 -17.51 -10.96 -16.44
N GLY A 127 -17.15 -11.80 -17.42
CA GLY A 127 -17.93 -12.04 -18.63
C GLY A 127 -17.68 -11.05 -19.77
N GLN A 128 -16.64 -10.21 -19.68
CA GLN A 128 -16.25 -9.31 -20.77
C GLN A 128 -15.38 -10.05 -21.79
N LYS A 129 -15.40 -9.60 -23.05
CA LYS A 129 -14.49 -10.11 -24.09
C LYS A 129 -13.26 -9.20 -24.18
N VAL A 130 -12.08 -9.79 -24.21
CA VAL A 130 -10.81 -9.10 -24.40
C VAL A 130 -10.14 -9.66 -25.66
N GLU A 131 -9.71 -8.78 -26.55
CA GLU A 131 -8.97 -9.16 -27.76
C GLU A 131 -7.55 -9.58 -27.41
N ASN A 132 -7.03 -10.60 -28.09
CA ASN A 132 -5.64 -11.06 -27.97
C ASN A 132 -5.21 -11.53 -26.56
N LEU A 133 -6.15 -12.06 -25.75
CA LEU A 133 -5.77 -12.72 -24.51
C LEU A 133 -5.12 -14.08 -24.81
N GLU A 134 -3.79 -14.15 -24.74
CA GLU A 134 -3.00 -15.37 -25.00
C GLU A 134 -3.00 -16.34 -23.79
N LEU A 135 -4.19 -16.68 -23.28
CA LEU A 135 -4.35 -17.65 -22.18
C LEU A 135 -5.46 -18.66 -22.51
N ASP A 136 -5.19 -19.93 -22.21
CA ASP A 136 -6.19 -20.98 -22.36
C ASP A 136 -7.37 -20.79 -21.38
N SER A 137 -8.56 -21.17 -21.82
CA SER A 137 -9.80 -21.06 -21.05
C SER A 137 -9.73 -21.75 -19.67
N THR A 138 -9.05 -22.90 -19.57
CA THR A 138 -8.88 -23.63 -18.31
C THR A 138 -7.95 -22.90 -17.36
N LEU A 139 -6.99 -22.16 -17.90
CA LEU A 139 -6.03 -21.38 -17.13
C LEU A 139 -6.67 -20.09 -16.59
N VAL A 140 -7.48 -19.40 -17.40
CA VAL A 140 -8.26 -18.22 -16.97
C VAL A 140 -9.11 -18.54 -15.73
N ALA A 141 -9.79 -19.69 -15.72
CA ALA A 141 -10.59 -20.11 -14.56
C ALA A 141 -9.74 -20.31 -13.28
N LYS A 142 -8.49 -20.78 -13.41
CA LYS A 142 -7.57 -20.99 -12.28
C LYS A 142 -7.08 -19.67 -11.66
N PHE A 143 -7.07 -18.58 -12.42
CA PHE A 143 -6.70 -17.25 -11.93
C PHE A 143 -7.76 -16.59 -11.04
N LYS A 144 -8.92 -17.22 -10.79
CA LYS A 144 -10.00 -16.66 -9.96
C LYS A 144 -9.53 -16.15 -8.59
N PHE A 145 -8.54 -16.82 -7.99
CA PHE A 145 -7.93 -16.47 -6.71
C PHE A 145 -6.44 -16.19 -6.84
N ALA A 146 -6.01 -15.68 -8.00
CA ALA A 146 -4.60 -15.41 -8.22
C ALA A 146 -4.07 -14.37 -7.23
N PRO A 147 -2.94 -14.64 -6.57
CA PRO A 147 -2.35 -13.70 -5.62
C PRO A 147 -1.85 -12.47 -6.39
N THR A 148 -2.24 -11.28 -5.92
CA THR A 148 -1.85 -10.00 -6.53
C THR A 148 -0.76 -9.27 -5.74
N THR A 149 -0.42 -9.76 -4.55
CA THR A 149 0.64 -9.23 -3.70
C THR A 149 1.71 -10.28 -3.41
N SER A 150 2.96 -9.83 -3.23
CA SER A 150 4.07 -10.74 -2.87
C SER A 150 3.82 -11.46 -1.54
N VAL A 151 3.14 -10.81 -0.59
CA VAL A 151 2.77 -11.40 0.71
C VAL A 151 1.86 -12.61 0.51
N ASP A 152 0.88 -12.51 -0.38
CA ASP A 152 -0.04 -13.61 -0.65
C ASP A 152 0.61 -14.74 -1.47
N VAL A 153 1.57 -14.39 -2.34
CA VAL A 153 2.45 -15.36 -3.01
C VAL A 153 3.26 -16.14 -1.98
N GLU A 154 4.02 -15.46 -1.10
CA GLU A 154 4.85 -16.10 -0.07
C GLU A 154 4.05 -17.00 0.87
N ARG A 155 2.85 -16.55 1.28
CA ARG A 155 1.92 -17.34 2.10
C ARG A 155 1.46 -18.60 1.37
N THR A 156 1.04 -18.46 0.11
CA THR A 156 0.61 -19.58 -0.73
C THR A 156 1.74 -20.60 -0.94
N PHE A 157 2.95 -20.15 -1.28
CA PHE A 157 4.13 -21.02 -1.40
C PHE A 157 4.47 -21.73 -0.08
N SER A 158 4.37 -21.03 1.05
CA SER A 158 4.60 -21.61 2.38
C SER A 158 3.60 -22.73 2.69
N ASN A 159 2.31 -22.50 2.39
CA ASN A 159 1.27 -23.51 2.54
C ASN A 159 1.53 -24.74 1.66
N PHE A 160 1.94 -24.55 0.39
CA PHE A 160 2.30 -25.67 -0.47
C PHE A 160 3.48 -26.47 0.06
N LYS A 161 4.48 -25.80 0.64
CA LYS A 161 5.62 -26.48 1.27
C LYS A 161 5.18 -27.40 2.42
N HIS A 162 4.18 -26.98 3.21
CA HIS A 162 3.63 -27.79 4.30
C HIS A 162 2.79 -28.99 3.83
N ILE A 163 2.18 -28.92 2.64
CA ILE A 163 1.35 -30.01 2.08
C ILE A 163 2.22 -31.05 1.35
N LEU A 164 3.35 -30.62 0.79
CA LEU A 164 4.25 -31.46 -0.01
C LEU A 164 5.43 -32.05 0.79
N GLN A 165 5.44 -31.88 2.11
CA GLN A 165 6.36 -32.50 3.06
C GLN A 165 5.64 -33.60 3.85
#